data_AF-A0A6A6FAD3-F1
#
_entry.id   AF-A0A6A6FAD3-F1
#
_cell.length_a   1.000
_cell.length_b   1.000
_cell.length_c   1.000
_cell.angle_alpha   90.00
_cell.angle_beta   90.00
_cell.angle_gamma   90.00
#
_symmetry.space_group_name_H-M   'P 1'
#
loop_
_entity.id
_entity.type
_entity.pdbx_description
1 polymer ?
#
loop_
_entity_poly.entity_id
_entity_poly.type
_entity_poly.pdbx_seq_one_letter_code
_entity_poly.pdbx_strand_id
1 'polypeptide(L)'
;VDNTILLKKFLDNLDDSSGQAPRLFVDLEGNNLSRHGTISLITVLLESEKEVYLIDVTTLGHITFTTRGVDDQNFQSVLESPKVIKVFFDIRNDSDALFSLSGIRVAGIEDLQLMELASRTFPKRHVNGLAKCIERDASINFLERRKWQAIKGKGQDLFDPSRGGSYAL
;
A
#
# COMPACT_ATOMS: atom_id res chain seq x y z
N VAL A 1 -10.40 2.83 8.84
CA VAL A 1 -10.97 1.50 9.15
C VAL A 1 -10.28 1.00 10.40
N ASP A 2 -10.95 1.09 11.54
CA ASP A 2 -10.38 0.82 12.88
C ASP A 2 -11.26 -0.14 13.71
N ASN A 3 -12.38 -0.61 13.13
CA ASN A 3 -13.31 -1.53 13.77
C ASN A 3 -13.88 -2.52 12.76
N THR A 4 -14.46 -3.61 13.25
CA THR A 4 -14.97 -4.71 12.42
C THR A 4 -16.12 -4.29 11.50
N ILE A 5 -16.96 -3.31 11.89
CA ILE A 5 -18.07 -2.84 11.06
C ILE A 5 -17.53 -2.14 9.81
N LEU A 6 -16.59 -1.23 9.98
CA LEU A 6 -15.94 -0.54 8.86
C LEU A 6 -15.09 -1.49 8.02
N LEU A 7 -14.45 -2.49 8.63
CA LEU A 7 -13.66 -3.48 7.91
C LEU A 7 -14.52 -4.38 7.03
N LYS A 8 -15.68 -4.83 7.53
CA LYS A 8 -16.66 -5.55 6.72
C LYS A 8 -17.15 -4.71 5.55
N LYS A 9 -17.51 -3.45 5.81
CA LYS A 9 -17.94 -2.53 4.74
C LYS A 9 -16.86 -2.36 3.66
N PHE A 10 -15.59 -2.24 4.05
CA PHE A 10 -14.48 -2.22 3.11
C PHE A 10 -14.41 -3.50 2.26
N LEU A 11 -14.53 -4.68 2.88
CA LEU A 11 -14.51 -5.96 2.17
C LEU A 11 -15.70 -6.11 1.21
N ASP A 12 -16.88 -5.73 1.65
CA ASP A 12 -18.12 -5.81 0.86
C ASP A 12 -18.07 -4.86 -0.36
N ASN A 13 -17.25 -3.81 -0.31
CA ASN A 13 -17.02 -2.88 -1.43
C ASN A 13 -15.96 -3.38 -2.44
N LEU A 14 -15.25 -4.48 -2.15
CA LEU A 14 -14.22 -5.00 -3.07
C LEU A 14 -14.82 -5.60 -4.34
N ASP A 15 -16.05 -6.11 -4.28
CA ASP A 15 -16.71 -6.69 -5.44
C ASP A 15 -17.33 -5.58 -6.30
N ASP A 16 -16.71 -5.30 -7.44
CA ASP A 16 -17.29 -4.42 -8.44
C ASP A 16 -18.41 -5.14 -9.19
N SER A 17 -19.57 -4.48 -9.25
CA SER A 17 -20.70 -4.80 -10.13
C SER A 17 -20.34 -5.02 -11.61
N SER A 18 -19.14 -4.62 -12.05
CA SER A 18 -18.62 -4.83 -13.40
C SER A 18 -18.16 -6.27 -13.72
N GLY A 19 -18.04 -7.15 -12.71
CA GLY A 19 -17.61 -8.55 -12.89
C GLY A 19 -16.12 -8.75 -13.17
N GLN A 20 -15.31 -7.68 -13.09
CA GLN A 20 -13.85 -7.77 -13.07
C GLN A 20 -13.34 -7.87 -11.63
N ALA A 21 -12.26 -8.62 -11.41
CA ALA A 21 -11.63 -8.66 -10.10
C ALA A 21 -11.08 -7.27 -9.75
N PRO A 22 -11.19 -6.83 -8.49
CA PRO A 22 -10.72 -5.51 -8.09
C PRO A 22 -9.20 -5.39 -8.27
N ARG A 23 -8.74 -4.16 -8.50
CA ARG A 23 -7.33 -3.77 -8.46
C ARG A 23 -7.08 -2.84 -7.30
N LEU A 24 -6.13 -3.22 -6.46
CA LEU A 24 -5.79 -2.55 -5.20
C LEU A 24 -4.39 -1.98 -5.29
N PHE A 25 -4.18 -0.71 -4.97
CA PHE A 25 -2.83 -0.22 -4.69
C PHE A 25 -2.61 -0.25 -3.19
N VAL A 26 -1.58 -0.97 -2.75
CA VAL A 26 -1.37 -1.31 -1.36
C VAL A 26 -0.01 -0.82 -0.90
N ASP A 27 0.03 -0.31 0.33
CA ASP A 27 1.24 0.14 1.01
C ASP A 27 1.10 -0.16 2.51
N LEU A 28 2.14 -0.71 3.14
CA LEU A 28 2.17 -0.99 4.57
C LEU A 28 3.10 -0.01 5.28
N GLU A 29 2.71 0.37 6.48
CA GLU A 29 3.57 1.13 7.38
C GLU A 29 3.68 0.40 8.72
N GLY A 30 4.85 0.55 9.36
CA GLY A 30 5.15 -0.11 10.62
C GLY A 30 6.54 0.22 11.15
N ASN A 31 6.80 -0.13 12.41
CA ASN A 31 8.12 0.07 13.00
C ASN A 31 9.07 -1.04 12.53
N ASN A 32 10.18 -0.67 11.88
CA ASN A 32 11.12 -1.62 11.25
C ASN A 32 10.41 -2.65 10.35
N LEU A 33 9.48 -2.19 9.50
CA LEU A 33 8.63 -3.03 8.66
C LEU A 33 9.43 -4.10 7.89
N SER A 34 9.25 -5.36 8.31
CA SER A 34 9.82 -6.61 7.80
C SER A 34 9.49 -7.69 8.84
N ARG A 35 10.11 -8.87 8.79
CA ARG A 35 9.87 -10.03 9.68
C ARG A 35 10.06 -9.83 11.19
N HIS A 36 10.77 -8.78 11.61
CA HIS A 36 11.06 -8.49 13.02
C HIS A 36 10.43 -7.18 13.50
N GLY A 37 9.67 -6.52 12.64
CA GLY A 37 9.02 -5.26 12.94
C GLY A 37 7.55 -5.43 13.31
N THR A 38 6.76 -4.41 12.98
CA THR A 38 5.31 -4.41 13.11
C THR A 38 4.66 -4.01 11.80
N ILE A 39 3.34 -4.27 11.69
CA ILE A 39 2.46 -3.63 10.72
C ILE A 39 1.50 -2.79 11.56
N SER A 40 1.51 -1.47 11.38
CA SER A 40 0.65 -0.55 12.11
C SER A 40 -0.49 -0.01 11.25
N LEU A 41 -0.26 0.16 9.96
CA LEU A 41 -1.23 0.74 9.03
C LEU A 41 -1.13 0.03 7.69
N ILE A 42 -2.28 -0.21 7.06
CA ILE A 42 -2.36 -0.63 5.66
C ILE A 42 -3.14 0.44 4.91
N THR A 43 -2.55 1.00 3.87
CA THR A 43 -3.22 1.89 2.94
C THR A 43 -3.66 1.09 1.73
N VAL A 44 -4.92 1.23 1.33
CA VAL A 44 -5.48 0.59 0.14
C VAL A 44 -6.21 1.63 -0.70
N LEU A 45 -5.74 1.90 -1.92
CA LEU A 45 -6.53 2.59 -2.93
C LEU A 45 -7.26 1.54 -3.76
N LEU A 46 -8.60 1.57 -3.71
CA LEU A 46 -9.45 0.75 -4.55
C LEU A 46 -9.66 1.49 -5.89
N GLU A 47 -9.12 0.94 -6.98
CA GLU A 47 -9.07 1.64 -8.28
C GLU A 47 -10.45 1.93 -8.87
N SER A 48 -11.41 1.00 -8.72
CA SER A 48 -12.77 1.13 -9.22
C SER A 48 -13.52 2.31 -8.60
N GLU A 49 -13.38 2.49 -7.28
CA GLU A 49 -14.04 3.55 -6.52
C GLU A 49 -13.24 4.86 -6.47
N LYS A 50 -11.93 4.79 -6.75
CA LYS A 50 -10.96 5.89 -6.51
C LYS A 50 -10.95 6.35 -5.04
N GLU A 51 -11.22 5.43 -4.12
CA GLU A 51 -11.25 5.68 -2.69
C GLU A 51 -10.02 5.08 -1.99
N VAL A 52 -9.49 5.83 -1.01
CA VAL A 52 -8.36 5.40 -0.19
C VAL A 52 -8.86 5.00 1.19
N TYR A 53 -8.56 3.77 1.57
CA TYR A 53 -8.85 3.19 2.87
C TYR A 53 -7.56 3.12 3.69
N LEU A 54 -7.60 3.69 4.89
CA LEU A 54 -6.54 3.54 5.90
C LEU A 54 -7.01 2.53 6.94
N ILE A 55 -6.37 1.38 7.01
CA ILE A 55 -6.74 0.28 7.91
C ILE A 55 -5.75 0.27 9.08
N ASP A 56 -6.27 0.58 10.27
CA ASP A 56 -5.50 0.64 11.51
C ASP A 56 -5.29 -0.76 12.08
N VAL A 57 -4.11 -1.32 11.78
CA VAL A 57 -3.70 -2.65 12.24
C VAL A 57 -3.29 -2.62 13.71
N THR A 58 -2.93 -1.47 14.28
CA THR A 58 -2.64 -1.39 15.72
C THR A 58 -3.89 -1.61 16.56
N THR A 59 -5.02 -1.06 16.13
CA THR A 59 -6.31 -1.23 16.81
C THR A 59 -6.93 -2.59 16.50
N LEU A 60 -6.89 -3.02 15.24
CA LEU A 60 -7.54 -4.26 14.80
C LEU A 60 -6.67 -5.51 15.03
N GLY A 61 -5.34 -5.40 15.04
CA GLY A 61 -4.45 -6.56 15.14
C GLY A 61 -4.80 -7.64 14.12
N HIS A 62 -4.84 -8.90 14.58
CA HIS A 62 -5.09 -10.07 13.72
C HIS A 62 -6.48 -10.08 13.07
N ILE A 63 -7.50 -9.45 13.68
CA ILE A 63 -8.84 -9.43 13.07
C ILE A 63 -8.90 -8.58 11.80
N THR A 64 -7.90 -7.74 11.53
CA THR A 64 -7.70 -7.08 10.23
C THR A 64 -7.77 -8.08 9.08
N PHE A 65 -7.15 -9.25 9.26
CA PHE A 65 -6.96 -10.22 8.20
C PHE A 65 -8.04 -11.31 8.18
N THR A 66 -8.67 -11.60 9.33
CA THR A 66 -9.60 -12.73 9.48
C THR A 66 -11.08 -12.36 9.58
N THR A 67 -11.42 -11.07 9.74
CA THR A 67 -12.82 -10.62 9.72
C THR A 67 -13.45 -10.97 8.38
N ARG A 68 -14.58 -11.67 8.42
CA ARG A 68 -15.34 -12.12 7.25
C ARG A 68 -16.39 -11.08 6.84
N GLY A 69 -16.41 -10.73 5.55
CA GLY A 69 -17.47 -9.98 4.88
C GLY A 69 -18.66 -10.87 4.50
N VAL A 70 -19.52 -10.38 3.61
CA VAL A 70 -20.78 -11.05 3.20
C VAL A 70 -20.55 -12.42 2.54
N ASP A 71 -19.53 -12.55 1.68
CA ASP A 71 -19.26 -13.78 0.92
C ASP A 71 -18.22 -14.71 1.57
N ASP A 72 -18.10 -14.65 2.91
CA ASP A 72 -17.07 -15.34 3.70
C ASP A 72 -15.62 -14.95 3.34
N GLN A 73 -15.45 -13.95 2.46
CA GLN A 73 -14.18 -13.36 2.09
C GLN A 73 -13.63 -12.53 3.26
N ASN A 74 -12.34 -12.65 3.50
CA ASN A 74 -11.60 -11.81 4.46
C ASN A 74 -10.37 -11.20 3.79
N PHE A 75 -9.75 -10.21 4.44
CA PHE A 75 -8.65 -9.48 3.80
C PHE A 75 -7.43 -10.37 3.52
N GLN A 76 -7.19 -11.40 4.35
CA GLN A 76 -6.18 -12.42 4.04
C GLN A 76 -6.46 -13.09 2.69
N SER A 77 -7.67 -13.61 2.47
CA SER A 77 -8.04 -14.30 1.23
C SER A 77 -7.93 -13.40 0.00
N VAL A 78 -8.17 -12.09 0.16
CA VAL A 78 -7.98 -11.08 -0.90
C VAL A 78 -6.49 -10.93 -1.24
N LEU A 79 -5.64 -10.78 -0.22
CA LEU A 79 -4.19 -10.64 -0.39
C LEU A 79 -3.56 -11.92 -1.01
N GLU A 80 -4.05 -13.11 -0.63
CA GLU A 80 -3.55 -14.40 -1.14
C GLU A 80 -4.16 -14.82 -2.49
N SER A 81 -5.21 -14.14 -2.97
CA SER A 81 -5.86 -14.47 -4.23
C SER A 81 -5.01 -14.03 -5.44
N PRO A 82 -4.62 -14.93 -6.36
CA PRO A 82 -3.94 -14.53 -7.59
C PRO A 82 -4.88 -13.83 -8.59
N LYS A 83 -6.19 -13.85 -8.37
CA LYS A 83 -7.19 -13.21 -9.23
C LYS A 83 -7.36 -11.73 -8.93
N VAL A 84 -7.13 -11.32 -7.68
CA VAL A 84 -7.17 -9.92 -7.26
C VAL A 84 -5.79 -9.32 -7.47
N ILE A 85 -5.69 -8.24 -8.24
CA ILE A 85 -4.40 -7.59 -8.49
C ILE A 85 -4.08 -6.65 -7.34
N LYS A 86 -2.91 -6.82 -6.74
CA LYS A 86 -2.34 -5.89 -5.75
C LYS A 86 -1.11 -5.23 -6.35
N VAL A 87 -1.24 -3.94 -6.63
CA VAL A 87 -0.15 -3.08 -7.07
C VAL A 87 0.59 -2.58 -5.84
N PHE A 88 1.88 -2.88 -5.75
CA PHE A 88 2.77 -2.35 -4.71
C PHE A 88 3.86 -1.53 -5.36
N PHE A 89 4.48 -0.63 -4.59
CA PHE A 89 5.75 -0.04 -4.99
C PHE A 89 6.84 -0.65 -4.12
N ASP A 90 7.68 -1.51 -4.69
CA ASP A 90 8.78 -2.17 -3.93
C ASP A 90 8.29 -3.05 -2.77
N ILE A 91 7.59 -4.15 -3.08
CA ILE A 91 6.89 -4.99 -2.09
C ILE A 91 7.81 -5.75 -1.11
N ARG A 92 9.14 -5.66 -1.22
CA ARG A 92 10.05 -6.63 -0.57
C ARG A 92 9.84 -6.70 0.95
N ASN A 93 9.74 -5.56 1.61
CA ASN A 93 9.55 -5.49 3.06
C ASN A 93 8.10 -5.79 3.46
N ASP A 94 7.12 -5.29 2.70
CA ASP A 94 5.70 -5.56 2.89
C ASP A 94 5.40 -7.06 2.84
N SER A 95 5.92 -7.74 1.82
CA SER A 95 5.75 -9.18 1.65
C SER A 95 6.40 -9.97 2.78
N ASP A 96 7.61 -9.59 3.22
CA ASP A 96 8.29 -10.27 4.33
C ASP A 96 7.56 -10.05 5.66
N ALA A 97 7.01 -8.85 5.88
CA ALA A 97 6.18 -8.53 7.03
C ALA A 97 4.87 -9.33 7.02
N LEU A 98 4.11 -9.31 5.91
CA LEU A 98 2.85 -10.05 5.77
C LEU A 98 3.04 -11.55 5.99
N PHE A 99 4.11 -12.12 5.43
CA PHE A 99 4.40 -13.53 5.60
C PHE A 99 4.83 -13.86 7.03
N SER A 100 5.83 -13.14 7.56
CA SER A 100 6.46 -13.53 8.84
C SER A 100 5.62 -13.15 10.06
N LEU A 101 4.87 -12.04 9.98
CA LEU A 101 4.08 -11.52 11.11
C LEU A 101 2.63 -11.98 11.09
N SER A 102 2.10 -12.41 9.93
CA SER A 102 0.68 -12.78 9.78
C SER A 102 0.45 -14.06 8.98
N GLY A 103 1.51 -14.71 8.48
CA GLY A 103 1.39 -15.96 7.71
C GLY A 103 0.84 -15.79 6.29
N ILE A 104 0.68 -14.55 5.82
CA ILE A 104 -0.02 -14.23 4.57
C ILE A 104 0.95 -14.37 3.39
N ARG A 105 0.58 -15.20 2.41
CA ARG A 105 1.33 -15.40 1.17
C ARG A 105 0.71 -14.59 0.04
N VAL A 106 1.13 -13.33 -0.09
CA VAL A 106 0.60 -12.42 -1.11
C VAL A 106 0.78 -13.01 -2.52
N ALA A 107 -0.27 -12.97 -3.33
CA ALA A 107 -0.28 -13.40 -4.73
C ALA A 107 -0.86 -12.30 -5.63
N GLY A 108 -0.81 -12.44 -6.96
CA GLY A 108 -1.41 -11.45 -7.88
C GLY A 108 -0.75 -10.06 -7.78
N ILE A 109 0.58 -10.03 -7.63
CA ILE A 109 1.34 -8.80 -7.38
C ILE A 109 1.76 -8.15 -8.70
N GLU A 110 1.56 -6.84 -8.79
CA GLU A 110 2.21 -5.95 -9.76
C GLU A 110 3.15 -5.01 -9.01
N ASP A 111 4.47 -5.17 -9.18
CA ASP A 111 5.44 -4.25 -8.57
C ASP A 111 5.71 -3.07 -9.51
N LEU A 112 5.13 -1.91 -9.16
CA LEU A 112 5.21 -0.68 -9.94
C LEU A 112 6.64 -0.16 -10.09
N GLN A 113 7.53 -0.41 -9.12
CA GLN A 113 8.94 -0.04 -9.21
C GLN A 113 9.65 -0.86 -10.29
N LEU A 114 9.36 -2.16 -10.35
CA LEU A 114 9.90 -3.03 -11.40
C LEU A 114 9.27 -2.74 -12.77
N MET A 115 7.99 -2.39 -12.81
CA MET A 115 7.32 -1.96 -14.04
C MET A 115 7.94 -0.66 -14.59
N GLU A 116 8.26 0.34 -13.74
CA GLU A 116 9.00 1.55 -14.16
C GLU A 116 10.38 1.19 -14.71
N LEU A 117 11.12 0.33 -14.02
CA LEU A 117 12.43 -0.13 -14.48
C LEU A 117 12.34 -0.83 -15.85
N ALA A 118 11.29 -1.62 -16.05
CA ALA A 118 11.05 -2.33 -17.30
C ALA A 118 10.65 -1.39 -18.45
N SER A 119 9.77 -0.41 -18.19
CA SER A 119 9.19 0.47 -19.20
C SER A 119 10.08 1.66 -19.60
N ARG A 120 10.93 2.16 -18.69
CA ARG A 120 11.75 3.34 -18.95
C ARG A 120 12.78 3.14 -20.07
N THR A 121 13.08 4.21 -20.80
CA THR A 121 13.99 4.22 -21.96
C THR A 121 15.43 4.64 -21.63
N PHE A 122 15.67 5.14 -20.42
CA PHE A 122 16.99 5.61 -19.96
C PHE A 122 17.70 4.53 -19.10
N PRO A 123 18.97 4.73 -18.67
CA PRO A 123 19.80 3.67 -18.08
C PRO A 123 19.15 2.89 -16.94
N LYS A 124 19.28 1.56 -16.98
CA LYS A 124 18.62 0.61 -16.08
C LYS A 124 19.46 0.13 -14.88
N ARG A 125 20.48 0.91 -14.48
CA ARG A 125 21.49 0.48 -13.48
C ARG A 125 20.96 0.33 -12.04
N HIS A 126 19.90 1.05 -11.70
CA HIS A 126 19.31 1.06 -10.36
C HIS A 126 17.79 1.27 -10.46
N VAL A 127 17.00 0.77 -9.52
CA VAL A 127 15.58 1.13 -9.41
C VAL A 127 15.42 2.61 -9.03
N ASN A 128 14.34 3.25 -9.46
CA ASN A 128 14.00 4.60 -8.99
C ASN A 128 13.12 4.52 -7.74
N GLY A 129 13.31 5.44 -6.80
CA GLY A 129 12.37 5.60 -5.69
C GLY A 129 11.08 6.29 -6.15
N LEU A 130 9.98 6.04 -5.44
CA LEU A 130 8.63 6.52 -5.79
C LEU A 130 8.59 8.02 -6.11
N ALA A 131 9.34 8.82 -5.35
CA ALA A 131 9.47 10.27 -5.56
C ALA A 131 9.84 10.63 -7.00
N LYS A 132 10.84 9.91 -7.54
CA LYS A 132 11.44 10.17 -8.84
C LYS A 132 10.56 9.61 -9.96
N CYS A 133 9.85 8.52 -9.71
CA CYS A 133 8.85 8.00 -10.62
C CYS A 133 7.69 8.99 -10.76
N ILE A 134 7.12 9.49 -9.65
CA ILE A 134 6.07 10.52 -9.69
C ILE A 134 6.55 11.76 -10.45
N GLU A 135 7.77 12.22 -10.17
CA GLU A 135 8.32 13.41 -10.82
C GLU A 135 8.43 13.31 -12.35
N ARG A 136 8.65 12.10 -12.87
CA ARG A 136 8.91 11.84 -14.29
C ARG A 136 7.70 11.32 -15.05
N ASP A 137 6.92 10.47 -14.41
CA ASP A 137 5.89 9.65 -15.04
C ASP A 137 4.48 10.14 -14.70
N ALA A 138 4.30 10.89 -13.60
CA ALA A 138 3.00 11.47 -13.32
C ALA A 138 2.73 12.62 -14.29
N SER A 139 1.57 12.58 -14.96
CA SER A 139 1.07 13.65 -15.83
C SER A 139 0.53 14.84 -15.00
N ILE A 140 1.31 15.31 -14.03
CA ILE A 140 0.96 16.44 -13.16
C ILE A 140 1.55 17.73 -13.71
N ASN A 141 0.80 18.82 -13.61
CA ASN A 141 1.27 20.11 -14.09
C ASN A 141 2.33 20.72 -13.15
N PHE A 142 3.03 21.77 -13.61
CA PHE A 142 4.11 22.40 -12.85
C PHE A 142 3.69 22.87 -11.44
N LEU A 143 2.47 23.40 -11.31
CA LEU A 143 1.96 23.90 -10.03
C LEU A 143 1.67 22.76 -9.05
N GLU A 144 1.06 21.67 -9.53
CA GLU A 144 0.82 20.44 -8.76
C GLU A 144 2.13 19.82 -8.30
N ARG A 145 3.13 19.74 -9.18
CA ARG A 145 4.47 19.25 -8.85
C ARG A 145 5.12 20.09 -7.75
N ARG A 146 5.07 21.42 -7.82
CA ARG A 146 5.59 22.30 -6.77
C ARG A 146 4.87 22.10 -5.44
N LYS A 147 3.53 21.98 -5.46
CA LYS A 147 2.74 21.71 -4.25
C LYS A 147 3.11 20.38 -3.62
N TRP A 148 3.20 19.32 -4.43
CA TRP A 148 3.59 17.99 -3.96
C TRP A 148 5.00 17.98 -3.37
N GLN A 149 5.98 18.60 -4.04
CA GLN A 149 7.34 18.74 -3.51
C GLN A 149 7.38 19.49 -2.17
N ALA A 150 6.59 20.54 -2.02
CA ALA A 150 6.50 21.30 -0.77
C ALA A 150 5.87 20.46 0.36
N ILE A 151 4.79 19.72 0.09
CA ILE A 151 4.17 18.81 1.06
C ILE A 151 5.15 17.71 1.46
N LYS A 152 5.84 17.13 0.48
CA LYS A 152 6.85 16.10 0.73
C LYS A 152 8.00 16.60 1.59
N GLY A 153 8.50 17.81 1.32
CA GLY A 153 9.54 18.44 2.14
C GLY A 153 9.10 18.56 3.60
N LYS A 154 7.91 19.10 3.85
CA LYS A 154 7.34 19.20 5.20
C LYS A 154 7.21 17.84 5.89
N GLY A 155 6.76 16.81 5.16
CA GLY A 155 6.69 15.45 5.68
C GLY A 155 8.06 14.93 6.10
N GLN A 156 9.08 15.12 5.26
CA GLN A 156 10.45 14.73 5.61
C GLN A 156 10.96 15.46 6.85
N ASP A 157 10.67 16.75 7.00
CA ASP A 157 11.10 17.52 8.16
C ASP A 157 10.46 17.02 9.47
N LEU A 158 9.26 16.41 9.40
CA LEU A 158 8.59 15.81 10.56
C LEU A 158 9.20 14.47 10.97
N PHE A 159 9.64 13.65 10.02
CA PHE A 159 10.04 12.27 10.29
C PHE A 159 11.55 12.02 10.27
N ASP A 160 12.33 12.80 9.53
CA ASP A 160 13.77 12.60 9.37
C ASP A 160 14.55 13.26 10.52
N PRO A 161 15.24 12.48 11.40
CA PRO A 161 16.01 13.03 12.51
C PRO A 161 17.15 13.94 12.06
N SER A 162 17.70 13.75 10.86
CA SER A 162 18.72 14.63 10.30
C SER A 162 18.18 16.03 9.97
N ARG A 163 16.85 16.18 9.92
CA ARG A 163 16.13 17.43 9.64
C ARG A 163 15.34 17.95 10.85
N GLY A 164 15.58 17.39 12.04
CA GLY A 164 14.91 17.77 13.28
C GLY A 164 13.60 17.02 13.56
N GLY A 165 13.28 16.01 12.75
CA GLY A 165 12.12 15.13 12.94
C GLY A 165 12.38 13.94 13.87
N SER A 166 11.39 13.05 14.00
CA SER A 166 11.48 11.81 14.78
C SER A 166 10.74 10.67 14.08
N TYR A 167 11.35 9.48 14.08
CA TYR A 167 10.68 8.23 13.66
C TYR A 167 9.81 7.63 14.77
N ALA A 168 9.97 8.08 16.02
CA ALA A 168 9.09 7.72 17.11
C ALA A 168 7.86 8.63 17.08
N LEU A 169 6.69 8.02 16.84
CA LEU A 169 5.39 8.57 17.23
C LEU A 169 5.15 8.34 18.72
#